data_AF-A0AB38TVS6-F1
#
_entry.id   AF-A0AB38TVS6-F1
#
_cell.length_a   1.000
_cell.length_b   1.000
_cell.length_c   1.000
_cell.angle_alpha   90.00
_cell.angle_beta   90.00
_cell.angle_gamma   90.00
#
_symmetry.space_group_name_H-M   'P 1'
#
loop_
_entity.id
_entity.type
_entity.pdbx_description
1 polymer ?
#
loop_
_entity_poly.entity_id
_entity_poly.type
_entity_poly.pdbx_seq_one_letter_code
_entity_poly.pdbx_strand_id
1 'polypeptide(L)'
;MATRYAGASAGPARPLAEAELAARRQRSRRATFIKWLRKVHGWVGLWGAVLGLMFGVTGFVMNHRAPPLKISPGAPRVSEVQMPLPVPAPKSPARLEAWLIKELKFDAGRTRVRKEAAQPVEWGDRSVMQPEHWQITLFKPGANVVADYWVGSQAISLKRSDNSLMTTLTNLHRGVGMNIFWVLLMDTIAGSMILLSLTGVLLWTELNKRRTIGVVLVAGSITAALLAGLS
;
A
#
# COMPACT_ATOMS: atom_id res chain seq x y z
N MET A 1 36.35 -50.10 -61.07
CA MET A 1 35.42 -50.62 -60.04
C MET A 1 34.78 -49.41 -59.36
N ALA A 2 33.58 -49.00 -59.80
CA ALA A 2 32.91 -47.77 -59.36
C ALA A 2 31.80 -48.12 -58.36
N THR A 3 31.95 -47.67 -57.12
CA THR A 3 30.99 -47.87 -56.03
C THR A 3 29.79 -46.94 -56.23
N ARG A 4 28.62 -47.52 -56.55
CA ARG A 4 27.35 -46.77 -56.64
C ARG A 4 26.90 -46.37 -55.23
N TYR A 5 26.82 -45.07 -54.97
CA TYR A 5 26.02 -44.54 -53.86
C TYR A 5 24.55 -44.78 -54.19
N ALA A 6 23.92 -45.75 -53.52
CA ALA A 6 22.47 -45.90 -53.52
C ALA A 6 21.87 -44.76 -52.68
N GLY A 7 21.42 -43.71 -53.36
CA GLY A 7 20.60 -42.67 -52.74
C GLY A 7 19.31 -43.31 -52.24
N ALA A 8 19.13 -43.34 -50.91
CA ALA A 8 17.85 -43.63 -50.30
C ALA A 8 16.86 -42.56 -50.76
N SER A 9 15.97 -42.92 -51.68
CA SER A 9 14.87 -42.10 -52.11
C SER A 9 13.98 -41.80 -50.90
N ALA A 10 13.93 -40.53 -50.49
CA ALA A 10 12.93 -40.06 -49.57
C ALA A 10 11.55 -40.29 -50.23
N GLY A 11 10.85 -41.35 -49.79
CA GLY A 11 9.49 -41.61 -50.25
C GLY A 11 8.59 -40.41 -50.01
N PRO A 12 7.56 -40.18 -50.84
CA PRO A 12 6.70 -39.00 -50.73
C PRO A 12 6.11 -38.93 -49.33
N ALA A 13 6.22 -37.76 -48.69
CA ALA A 13 5.64 -37.50 -47.37
C ALA A 13 4.16 -37.88 -47.41
N ARG A 14 3.78 -38.95 -46.70
CA ARG A 14 2.36 -39.35 -46.59
C ARG A 14 1.56 -38.16 -46.07
N PRO A 15 0.46 -37.75 -46.73
CA PRO A 15 -0.42 -36.71 -46.22
C PRO A 15 -0.85 -37.11 -44.82
N LEU A 16 -0.56 -36.26 -43.84
CA LEU A 16 -1.01 -36.49 -42.48
C LEU A 16 -2.53 -36.48 -42.48
N ALA A 17 -3.15 -37.51 -41.89
CA ALA A 17 -4.59 -37.53 -41.70
C ALA A 17 -5.03 -36.24 -40.99
N GLU A 18 -6.18 -35.68 -41.36
CA GLU A 18 -6.66 -34.39 -40.85
C GLU A 18 -6.66 -34.31 -39.31
N ALA A 19 -6.96 -35.44 -38.65
CA ALA A 19 -6.90 -35.58 -37.20
C ALA A 19 -5.49 -35.35 -36.62
N GLU A 20 -4.42 -35.80 -37.30
CA GLU A 20 -3.05 -35.59 -36.85
C GLU A 20 -2.60 -34.13 -37.05
N LEU A 21 -3.02 -33.50 -38.16
CA LEU A 21 -2.83 -32.07 -38.39
C LEU A 21 -3.54 -31.24 -37.32
N ALA A 22 -4.78 -31.58 -36.97
CA ALA A 22 -5.53 -30.94 -35.90
C ALA A 22 -4.84 -31.08 -34.54
N ALA A 23 -4.38 -32.28 -34.18
CA ALA A 23 -3.65 -32.53 -32.93
C ALA A 23 -2.30 -31.78 -32.88
N ARG A 24 -1.58 -31.66 -34.01
CA ARG A 24 -0.36 -30.84 -34.11
C ARG A 24 -0.65 -29.35 -33.93
N ARG A 25 -1.72 -28.82 -34.56
CA ARG A 25 -2.16 -27.42 -34.38
C ARG A 25 -2.58 -27.13 -32.94
N GLN A 26 -3.24 -28.06 -32.26
CA GLN A 26 -3.61 -27.91 -30.84
C GLN A 26 -2.37 -27.88 -29.93
N ARG A 27 -1.42 -28.82 -30.15
CA ARG A 27 -0.14 -28.85 -29.40
C ARG A 27 0.69 -27.58 -29.63
N SER A 28 0.73 -27.07 -30.86
CA SER A 28 1.47 -25.84 -31.17
C SER A 28 0.83 -24.59 -30.54
N ARG A 29 -0.50 -24.45 -30.64
CA ARG A 29 -1.23 -23.36 -29.96
C ARG A 29 -1.00 -23.38 -28.45
N ARG A 30 -1.07 -24.56 -27.83
CA ARG A 30 -0.80 -24.75 -26.40
C ARG A 30 0.64 -24.36 -26.05
N ALA A 31 1.63 -24.79 -26.83
CA ALA A 31 3.02 -24.43 -26.61
C ALA A 31 3.25 -22.91 -26.72
N THR A 32 2.64 -22.25 -27.71
CA THR A 32 2.69 -20.78 -27.86
C THR A 32 2.04 -20.08 -26.67
N PHE A 33 0.89 -20.56 -26.21
CA PHE A 33 0.20 -20.01 -25.04
C PHE A 33 1.06 -20.13 -23.77
N ILE A 34 1.64 -21.30 -23.50
CA ILE A 34 2.52 -21.50 -22.33
C ILE A 34 3.77 -20.58 -22.41
N LYS A 35 4.37 -20.41 -23.59
CA LYS A 35 5.49 -19.50 -23.78
C LYS A 35 5.10 -18.06 -23.47
N TRP A 36 3.95 -17.61 -23.99
CA TRP A 36 3.41 -16.29 -23.72
C TRP A 36 3.12 -16.10 -22.22
N LEU A 37 2.47 -17.07 -21.59
CA LEU A 37 2.12 -17.04 -20.17
C LEU A 37 3.36 -16.94 -19.28
N ARG A 38 4.42 -17.70 -19.57
CA ARG A 38 5.70 -17.61 -18.86
C ARG A 38 6.34 -16.23 -19.01
N LYS A 39 6.28 -15.64 -20.21
CA LYS A 39 6.81 -14.31 -20.49
C LYS A 39 6.04 -13.26 -19.69
N VAL A 40 4.70 -13.27 -19.75
CA VAL A 40 3.85 -12.35 -18.99
C VAL A 40 4.08 -12.50 -17.49
N HIS A 41 4.04 -13.72 -16.95
CA HIS A 41 4.28 -13.99 -15.53
C HIS A 41 5.66 -13.48 -15.10
N GLY A 42 6.71 -13.72 -15.88
CA GLY A 42 8.06 -13.23 -15.58
C GLY A 42 8.18 -11.71 -15.55
N TRP A 43 7.62 -11.01 -16.55
CA TRP A 43 7.69 -9.55 -16.62
C TRP A 43 6.83 -8.86 -15.55
N VAL A 44 5.59 -9.32 -15.35
CA VAL A 44 4.72 -8.82 -14.27
C VAL A 44 5.33 -9.16 -12.91
N GLY A 45 5.98 -10.32 -12.80
CA GLY A 45 6.74 -10.77 -11.63
C GLY A 45 7.86 -9.81 -11.27
N LEU A 46 8.67 -9.41 -12.24
CA LEU A 46 9.75 -8.47 -12.03
C LEU A 46 9.23 -7.10 -11.58
N TRP A 47 8.19 -6.57 -12.24
CA TRP A 47 7.56 -5.30 -11.84
C TRP A 47 7.00 -5.37 -10.41
N GLY A 48 6.22 -6.42 -10.14
CA GLY A 48 5.65 -6.67 -8.82
C GLY A 48 6.71 -6.88 -7.74
N ALA A 49 7.85 -7.51 -8.07
CA ALA A 49 8.95 -7.72 -7.14
C ALA A 49 9.67 -6.42 -6.75
N VAL A 50 9.91 -5.50 -7.70
CA VAL A 50 10.54 -4.21 -7.40
C VAL A 50 9.67 -3.39 -6.45
N LEU A 51 8.38 -3.24 -6.76
CA LEU A 51 7.46 -2.50 -5.92
C LEU A 51 7.15 -3.23 -4.60
N GLY A 52 7.03 -4.56 -4.67
CA GLY A 52 6.84 -5.43 -3.53
C GLY A 52 8.03 -5.40 -2.57
N LEU A 53 9.26 -5.24 -3.06
CA LEU A 53 10.45 -5.08 -2.22
C LEU A 53 10.41 -3.74 -1.47
N MET A 54 10.06 -2.65 -2.15
CA MET A 54 9.87 -1.33 -1.50
C MET A 54 8.78 -1.41 -0.41
N PHE A 55 7.66 -2.06 -0.70
CA PHE A 55 6.58 -2.27 0.27
C PHE A 55 6.96 -3.22 1.40
N GLY A 56 7.71 -4.28 1.10
CA GLY A 56 8.22 -5.24 2.07
C GLY A 56 9.17 -4.59 3.06
N VAL A 57 10.09 -3.75 2.59
CA VAL A 57 11.03 -3.01 3.46
C VAL A 57 10.27 -2.04 4.37
N THR A 58 9.35 -1.24 3.81
CA THR A 58 8.57 -0.28 4.60
C THR A 58 7.67 -0.98 5.64
N GLY A 59 7.02 -2.09 5.26
CA GLY A 59 6.19 -2.91 6.15
C GLY A 59 7.00 -3.63 7.23
N PHE A 60 8.18 -4.16 6.88
CA PHE A 60 9.10 -4.80 7.82
C PHE A 60 9.52 -3.81 8.92
N VAL A 61 9.94 -2.60 8.55
CA VAL A 61 10.31 -1.55 9.52
C VAL A 61 9.12 -1.18 10.41
N MET A 62 7.90 -1.10 9.84
CA MET A 62 6.69 -0.80 10.61
C MET A 62 6.31 -1.91 11.60
N ASN A 63 6.56 -3.18 11.25
CA ASN A 63 6.29 -4.31 12.14
C ASN A 63 7.16 -4.27 13.41
N HIS A 64 8.35 -3.68 13.30
CA HIS A 64 9.34 -3.56 14.37
C HIS A 64 9.24 -2.22 15.12
N ARG A 65 8.08 -1.57 15.12
CA ARG A 65 7.88 -0.25 15.79
C ARG A 65 7.78 -0.34 17.31
N ALA A 66 7.43 -1.50 17.85
CA ALA A 66 7.15 -1.73 19.26
C ALA A 66 7.99 -2.89 19.82
N PRO A 67 8.18 -2.96 21.16
CA PRO A 67 8.83 -4.11 21.81
C PRO A 67 8.10 -5.43 21.45
N PRO A 68 8.79 -6.58 21.44
CA PRO A 68 10.16 -6.81 21.91
C PRO A 68 11.25 -6.53 20.86
N LEU A 69 10.93 -6.61 19.57
CA LEU A 69 11.89 -6.45 18.47
C LEU A 69 11.84 -5.04 17.89
N LYS A 70 12.09 -4.04 18.74
CA LYS A 70 12.01 -2.64 18.30
C LYS A 70 13.23 -2.26 17.46
N ILE A 71 13.02 -1.96 16.19
CA ILE A 71 13.99 -1.24 15.35
C ILE A 71 13.64 0.24 15.50
N SER A 72 14.54 1.03 16.08
CA SER A 72 14.32 2.47 16.28
C SER A 72 14.92 3.26 15.10
N PRO A 73 14.13 3.68 14.11
CA PRO A 73 14.58 4.58 13.04
C PRO A 73 14.66 6.06 13.48
N GLY A 74 14.73 6.32 14.79
CA GLY A 74 14.67 7.65 15.41
C GLY A 74 13.29 7.99 15.96
N ALA A 75 13.24 8.60 17.14
CA ALA A 75 12.00 9.12 17.70
C ALA A 75 11.55 10.36 16.92
N PRO A 76 10.23 10.59 16.73
CA PRO A 76 9.74 11.87 16.26
C PRO A 76 10.27 12.98 17.16
N ARG A 77 10.92 14.00 16.58
CA ARG A 77 11.33 15.17 17.33
C ARG A 77 10.08 16.01 17.55
N VAL A 78 9.49 15.87 18.73
CA VAL A 78 8.34 16.66 19.15
C VAL A 78 8.85 17.83 19.97
N SER A 79 8.52 19.04 19.54
CA SER A 79 8.72 20.26 20.31
C SER A 79 7.37 20.88 20.62
N GLU A 80 7.08 21.07 21.90
CA GLU A 80 5.88 21.74 22.38
C GLU A 80 6.23 23.14 22.87
N VAL A 81 5.48 24.14 22.42
CA VAL A 81 5.63 25.54 22.81
C VAL A 81 4.24 26.09 23.13
N GLN A 82 4.12 26.83 24.24
CA GLN A 82 2.93 27.63 24.50
C GLN A 82 3.11 29.02 23.90
N MET A 83 2.12 29.48 23.15
CA MET A 83 2.13 30.79 22.52
C MET A 83 0.97 31.62 23.05
N PRO A 84 1.18 32.90 23.42
CA PRO A 84 0.09 33.78 23.82
C PRO A 84 -0.85 34.03 22.62
N LEU A 85 -2.14 34.15 22.91
CA LEU A 85 -3.14 34.48 21.89
C LEU A 85 -3.08 35.97 21.51
N PRO A 86 -3.50 36.32 20.28
CA PRO A 86 -3.60 37.71 19.87
C PRO A 86 -4.72 38.40 20.66
N VAL A 87 -4.58 39.71 20.84
CA VAL A 87 -5.62 40.55 21.46
C VAL A 87 -6.28 41.39 20.35
N PRO A 88 -7.59 41.26 20.11
CA PRO A 88 -8.56 40.38 20.78
C PRO A 88 -8.45 38.90 20.34
N ALA A 89 -8.81 37.99 21.25
CA ALA A 89 -8.74 36.55 21.00
C ALA A 89 -9.63 36.12 19.81
N PRO A 90 -9.19 35.15 18.97
CA PRO A 90 -9.98 34.67 17.85
C PRO A 90 -11.30 34.06 18.31
N LYS A 91 -12.42 34.50 17.72
CA LYS A 91 -13.78 34.05 18.09
C LYS A 91 -14.27 32.83 17.32
N SER A 92 -13.47 32.27 16.41
CA SER A 92 -13.83 31.07 15.66
C SER A 92 -12.59 30.26 15.28
N PRO A 93 -12.73 28.93 15.07
CA PRO A 93 -11.64 28.09 14.61
C PRO A 93 -10.99 28.59 13.32
N ALA A 94 -11.79 29.06 12.35
CA ALA A 94 -11.29 29.61 11.08
C ALA A 94 -10.47 30.90 11.27
N ARG A 95 -10.83 31.76 12.23
CA ARG A 95 -10.03 32.95 12.56
C ARG A 95 -8.73 32.60 13.28
N LEU A 96 -8.77 31.60 14.16
CA LEU A 96 -7.57 31.09 14.82
C LEU A 96 -6.62 30.46 13.80
N GLU A 97 -7.15 29.68 12.85
CA GLU A 97 -6.40 29.09 11.74
C GLU A 97 -5.73 30.17 10.88
N ALA A 98 -6.48 31.17 10.42
CA ALA A 98 -5.93 32.26 9.60
C ALA A 98 -4.83 33.03 10.35
N TRP A 99 -5.01 33.27 11.65
CA TRP A 99 -3.97 33.90 12.47
C TRP A 99 -2.74 32.99 12.61
N LEU A 100 -2.91 31.70 12.91
CA LEU A 100 -1.80 30.73 13.02
C LEU A 100 -1.00 30.62 11.72
N ILE A 101 -1.68 30.59 10.57
CA ILE A 101 -1.03 30.56 9.25
C ILE A 101 -0.15 31.79 9.07
N LYS A 102 -0.65 32.98 9.44
CA LYS A 102 0.10 34.23 9.34
C LYS A 102 1.26 34.29 10.33
N GLU A 103 1.01 33.97 11.59
CA GLU A 103 1.97 34.05 12.69
C GLU A 103 3.15 33.10 12.49
N LEU A 104 2.85 31.85 12.09
CA LEU A 104 3.86 30.83 11.84
C LEU A 104 4.47 30.90 10.44
N LYS A 105 4.09 31.89 9.62
CA LYS A 105 4.51 32.04 8.21
C LYS A 105 4.35 30.73 7.44
N PHE A 106 3.15 30.18 7.53
CA PHE A 106 2.80 28.87 7.00
C PHE A 106 2.36 28.98 5.54
N ASP A 107 3.34 29.09 4.64
CA ASP A 107 3.09 29.55 3.27
C ASP A 107 2.56 28.46 2.31
N ALA A 108 2.64 27.17 2.67
CA ALA A 108 2.39 26.07 1.72
C ALA A 108 2.00 24.73 2.37
N GLY A 109 0.76 24.60 2.85
CA GLY A 109 0.30 23.33 3.40
C GLY A 109 -1.22 23.17 3.39
N ARG A 110 -1.64 21.92 3.58
CA ARG A 110 -3.04 21.61 3.89
C ARG A 110 -3.28 21.87 5.36
N THR A 111 -4.51 22.24 5.71
CA THR A 111 -4.94 22.40 7.09
C THR A 111 -6.13 21.50 7.37
N ARG A 112 -6.27 21.09 8.62
CA ARG A 112 -7.44 20.38 9.12
C ARG A 112 -7.87 21.00 10.43
N VAL A 113 -9.13 21.39 10.50
CA VAL A 113 -9.73 21.98 11.70
C VAL A 113 -10.71 20.97 12.29
N ARG A 114 -10.58 20.71 13.59
CA ARG A 114 -11.54 19.95 14.40
C ARG A 114 -12.05 20.85 15.51
N LYS A 115 -13.36 20.93 15.64
CA LYS A 115 -14.05 21.63 16.71
C LYS A 115 -14.86 20.62 17.50
N GLU A 116 -14.69 20.63 18.81
CA GLU A 116 -15.48 19.87 19.77
C GLU A 116 -16.28 20.88 20.59
N ALA A 117 -17.59 20.73 20.62
CA ALA A 117 -18.47 21.64 21.36
C ALA A 117 -18.27 21.48 22.87
N ALA A 118 -18.63 22.53 23.63
CA ALA A 118 -18.67 22.42 25.07
C ALA A 118 -19.63 21.32 25.50
N GLN A 119 -19.18 20.44 26.39
CA GLN A 119 -19.93 19.26 26.81
C GLN A 119 -19.69 18.98 28.30
N PRO A 120 -20.69 18.43 29.02
CA PRO A 120 -20.46 17.93 30.37
C PRO A 120 -19.55 16.70 30.31
N VAL A 121 -18.52 16.68 31.15
CA VAL A 121 -17.61 15.55 31.31
C VAL A 121 -17.59 15.16 32.79
N GLU A 122 -17.77 13.87 33.05
CA GLU A 122 -17.68 13.34 34.40
C GLU A 122 -16.21 13.29 34.85
N TRP A 123 -15.94 13.91 36.00
CA TRP A 123 -14.63 13.95 36.64
C TRP A 123 -14.74 13.43 38.07
N GLY A 124 -14.52 12.14 38.24
CA GLY A 124 -14.82 11.44 39.50
C GLY A 124 -16.32 11.52 39.79
N ASP A 125 -16.68 11.97 40.98
CA ASP A 125 -18.09 12.11 41.42
C ASP A 125 -18.74 13.45 41.02
N ARG A 126 -18.13 14.21 40.11
CA ARG A 126 -18.60 15.55 39.72
C ARG A 126 -18.71 15.69 38.21
N SER A 127 -19.82 16.26 37.73
CA SER A 127 -19.96 16.68 36.33
C SER A 127 -19.38 18.08 36.16
N VAL A 128 -18.42 18.24 35.25
CA VAL A 128 -17.78 19.53 34.95
C VAL A 128 -18.02 19.87 33.48
N MET A 129 -18.43 21.11 33.21
CA MET A 129 -18.56 21.60 31.83
C MET A 129 -17.19 21.81 31.21
N GLN A 130 -16.83 20.95 30.25
CA GLN A 130 -15.64 21.12 29.44
C GLN A 130 -15.90 22.23 28.41
N PRO A 131 -15.01 23.25 28.32
CA PRO A 131 -15.17 24.31 27.34
C PRO A 131 -14.97 23.79 25.91
N GLU A 132 -15.42 24.58 24.94
CA GLU A 132 -15.22 24.27 23.52
C GLU A 132 -13.72 24.12 23.20
N HIS A 133 -13.38 23.10 22.40
CA HIS A 133 -12.01 22.72 22.08
C HIS A 133 -11.75 22.78 20.58
N TRP A 134 -10.69 23.49 20.20
CA TRP A 134 -10.26 23.65 18.82
C TRP A 134 -8.91 22.99 18.64
N GLN A 135 -8.84 22.08 17.68
CA GLN A 135 -7.61 21.46 17.25
C GLN A 135 -7.38 21.79 15.77
N ILE A 136 -6.30 22.51 15.49
CA ILE A 136 -5.92 22.91 14.13
C ILE A 136 -4.61 22.21 13.78
N THR A 137 -4.62 21.36 12.75
CA THR A 137 -3.42 20.70 12.25
C THR A 137 -2.98 21.35 10.95
N LEU A 138 -1.73 21.83 10.93
CA LEU A 138 -1.06 22.40 9.77
C LEU A 138 -0.06 21.37 9.22
N PHE A 139 -0.22 20.96 7.96
CA PHE A 139 0.62 19.95 7.31
C PHE A 139 1.64 20.58 6.37
N LYS A 140 2.93 20.53 6.70
CA LYS A 140 4.04 21.00 5.83
C LYS A 140 4.88 19.79 5.39
N PRO A 141 5.50 19.83 4.20
CA PRO A 141 6.52 18.85 3.85
C PRO A 141 7.60 18.78 4.95
N GLY A 142 7.75 17.59 5.55
CA GLY A 142 8.77 17.35 6.57
C GLY A 142 8.37 17.66 8.03
N ALA A 143 7.26 18.34 8.31
CA ALA A 143 6.81 18.58 9.68
C ALA A 143 5.31 18.92 9.75
N ASN A 144 4.67 18.56 10.86
CA ASN A 144 3.28 18.96 11.14
C ASN A 144 3.24 19.78 12.43
N VAL A 145 2.36 20.78 12.47
CA VAL A 145 2.09 21.56 13.68
C VAL A 145 0.65 21.35 14.10
N VAL A 146 0.44 20.87 15.32
CA VAL A 146 -0.88 20.76 15.94
C VAL A 146 -1.02 21.91 16.92
N ALA A 147 -2.06 22.71 16.76
CA ALA A 147 -2.42 23.78 17.66
C ALA A 147 -3.67 23.36 18.43
N ASP A 148 -3.52 23.16 19.75
CA ASP A 148 -4.59 22.76 20.67
C ASP A 148 -4.99 23.97 21.53
N TYR A 149 -6.26 24.36 21.43
CA TYR A 149 -6.81 25.52 22.11
C TYR A 149 -8.14 25.22 22.79
N TRP A 150 -8.22 25.52 24.08
CA TRP A 150 -9.46 25.52 24.86
C TRP A 150 -10.01 26.94 24.93
N VAL A 151 -11.28 27.12 24.52
CA VAL A 151 -11.92 28.45 24.51
C VAL A 151 -11.90 29.05 25.91
N GLY A 152 -11.31 30.24 26.04
CA GLY A 152 -11.14 30.94 27.32
C GLY A 152 -9.72 30.85 27.89
N SER A 153 -8.85 29.99 27.34
CA SER A 153 -7.42 30.00 27.65
C SER A 153 -6.74 31.28 27.15
N GLN A 154 -5.70 31.73 27.84
CA GLN A 154 -4.87 32.87 27.40
C GLN A 154 -3.75 32.47 26.43
N ALA A 155 -3.44 31.17 26.35
CA ALA A 155 -2.41 30.63 25.51
C ALA A 155 -2.92 29.43 24.70
N ILE A 156 -2.26 29.20 23.56
CA ILE A 156 -2.45 28.03 22.70
C ILE A 156 -1.23 27.12 22.82
N SER A 157 -1.45 25.80 22.89
CA SER A 157 -0.35 24.83 22.82
C SER A 157 -0.06 24.51 21.36
N LEU A 158 1.20 24.67 20.96
CA LEU A 158 1.71 24.32 19.65
C LEU A 158 2.64 23.13 19.76
N LYS A 159 2.24 22.00 19.20
CA LYS A 159 3.06 20.80 19.09
C LYS A 159 3.55 20.66 17.67
N ARG A 160 4.85 20.91 17.46
CA ARG A 160 5.51 20.60 16.20
C ARG A 160 6.10 19.19 16.27
N SER A 161 5.77 18.37 15.28
CA SER A 161 6.34 17.05 15.09
C SER A 161 7.09 17.04 13.77
N ASP A 162 8.41 16.92 13.82
CA ASP A 162 9.23 16.75 12.62
C ASP A 162 9.08 15.31 12.11
N ASN A 163 9.01 15.15 10.78
CA ASN A 163 8.87 13.84 10.15
C ASN A 163 10.14 13.02 10.36
N SER A 164 10.07 12.06 11.27
CA SER A 164 11.09 11.01 11.37
C SER A 164 11.10 10.14 10.11
N LEU A 165 12.19 9.42 9.88
CA LEU A 165 12.23 8.38 8.83
C LEU A 165 11.09 7.37 9.01
N MET A 166 10.73 7.03 10.26
CA MET A 166 9.56 6.18 10.54
C MET A 166 8.27 6.77 10.01
N THR A 167 8.05 8.07 10.23
CA THR A 167 6.85 8.78 9.78
C THR A 167 6.77 8.75 8.25
N THR A 168 7.88 9.00 7.57
CA THR A 168 7.95 8.95 6.10
C THR A 168 7.66 7.55 5.57
N LEU A 169 8.32 6.52 6.10
CA LEU A 169 8.08 5.12 5.71
C LEU A 169 6.64 4.69 6.01
N THR A 170 6.09 5.14 7.13
CA THR A 170 4.71 4.86 7.53
C THR A 170 3.70 5.51 6.59
N ASN A 171 3.91 6.78 6.23
CA ASN A 171 3.05 7.50 5.31
C ASN A 171 3.11 6.88 3.91
N LEU A 172 4.30 6.49 3.46
CA LEU A 172 4.50 5.80 2.18
C LEU A 172 3.73 4.47 2.14
N HIS A 173 3.91 3.63 3.16
CA HIS A 173 3.26 2.31 3.22
C HIS A 173 1.73 2.39 3.36
N ARG A 174 1.23 3.37 4.13
CA ARG A 174 -0.22 3.54 4.37
C ARG A 174 -0.91 4.43 3.32
N GLY A 175 -0.16 5.06 2.42
CA GLY A 175 -0.72 5.99 1.43
C GLY A 175 -1.26 7.30 2.02
N VAL A 176 -0.81 7.73 3.20
CA VAL A 176 -1.33 8.94 3.88
C VAL A 176 -0.80 10.20 3.20
N GLY A 177 -1.71 11.07 2.75
CA GLY A 177 -1.35 12.36 2.15
C GLY A 177 -0.82 12.29 0.72
N MET A 178 -0.96 11.13 0.05
CA MET A 178 -0.47 10.89 -1.30
C MET A 178 -1.49 11.33 -2.36
N ASN A 179 -1.02 11.62 -3.58
CA ASN A 179 -1.86 12.07 -4.71
C ASN A 179 -2.40 10.87 -5.54
N ILE A 180 -3.20 11.17 -6.57
CA ILE A 180 -3.80 10.15 -7.45
C ILE A 180 -2.76 9.24 -8.14
N PHE A 181 -1.57 9.76 -8.44
CA PHE A 181 -0.50 8.97 -9.03
C PHE A 181 -0.10 7.80 -8.12
N TRP A 182 -0.04 8.03 -6.80
CA TRP A 182 0.25 6.97 -5.84
C TRP A 182 -0.84 5.90 -5.79
N VAL A 183 -2.11 6.31 -5.87
CA VAL A 183 -3.25 5.38 -5.92
C VAL A 183 -3.11 4.46 -7.13
N LEU A 184 -2.87 5.03 -8.31
CA LEU A 184 -2.67 4.24 -9.54
C LEU A 184 -1.44 3.33 -9.43
N LEU A 185 -0.36 3.80 -8.81
CA LEU A 185 0.83 2.98 -8.57
C LEU A 185 0.49 1.77 -7.68
N MET A 186 -0.27 1.97 -6.59
CA MET A 186 -0.75 0.90 -5.72
C MET A 186 -1.62 -0.11 -6.47
N ASP A 187 -2.53 0.37 -7.30
CA ASP A 187 -3.40 -0.48 -8.12
C ASP A 187 -2.58 -1.36 -9.07
N THR A 188 -1.44 -0.88 -9.58
CA THR A 188 -0.55 -1.73 -10.40
C THR A 188 0.10 -2.85 -9.59
N ILE A 189 0.43 -2.62 -8.31
CA ILE A 189 0.96 -3.67 -7.42
C ILE A 189 -0.12 -4.72 -7.17
N ALA A 190 -1.32 -4.28 -6.78
CA ALA A 190 -2.45 -5.18 -6.55
C ALA A 190 -2.78 -6.00 -7.80
N GLY A 191 -2.86 -5.33 -8.97
CA GLY A 191 -3.05 -5.98 -10.26
C GLY A 191 -1.93 -6.98 -10.58
N SER A 192 -0.67 -6.64 -10.29
CA SER A 192 0.45 -7.56 -10.50
C SER A 192 0.35 -8.82 -9.65
N MET A 193 -0.04 -8.70 -8.37
CA MET A 193 -0.22 -9.85 -7.47
C MET A 193 -1.35 -10.76 -7.94
N ILE A 194 -2.49 -10.19 -8.36
CA ILE A 194 -3.61 -10.94 -8.93
C ILE A 194 -3.16 -11.68 -10.19
N LEU A 195 -2.54 -10.97 -11.13
CA LEU A 195 -2.05 -11.56 -12.38
C LEU A 195 -1.03 -12.66 -12.11
N LEU A 196 -0.10 -12.46 -11.18
CA LEU A 196 0.90 -13.46 -10.81
C LEU A 196 0.27 -14.72 -10.21
N SER A 197 -0.72 -14.56 -9.34
CA SER A 197 -1.48 -15.68 -8.78
C SER A 197 -2.19 -16.47 -9.89
N LEU A 198 -2.96 -15.78 -10.75
CA LEU A 198 -3.70 -16.41 -11.84
C LEU A 198 -2.76 -17.10 -12.84
N THR A 199 -1.74 -16.39 -13.32
CA THR A 199 -0.79 -16.93 -14.28
C THR A 199 0.06 -18.06 -13.68
N GLY A 200 0.36 -18.01 -12.38
CA GLY A 200 1.03 -19.08 -11.65
C GLY A 200 0.18 -20.36 -11.59
N VAL A 201 -1.11 -20.24 -11.26
CA VAL A 201 -2.06 -21.37 -11.28
C VAL A 201 -2.23 -21.92 -12.70
N LEU A 202 -2.35 -21.07 -13.71
CA LEU A 202 -2.45 -21.48 -15.11
C LEU A 202 -1.18 -22.19 -15.60
N LEU A 203 0.00 -21.67 -15.29
CA LEU A 203 1.27 -22.34 -15.60
C LEU A 203 1.34 -23.70 -14.90
N TRP A 204 0.98 -23.77 -13.62
CA TRP A 204 0.99 -25.01 -12.87
C TRP A 204 0.04 -26.06 -13.45
N THR A 205 -1.19 -25.69 -13.79
CA THR A 205 -2.21 -26.62 -14.33
C THR A 205 -1.94 -27.05 -15.79
N GLU A 206 -1.25 -26.21 -16.56
CA GLU A 206 -0.79 -26.56 -17.91
C GLU A 206 0.52 -27.35 -17.91
N LEU A 207 1.39 -27.17 -16.91
CA LEU A 207 2.64 -27.93 -16.82
C LEU A 207 2.45 -29.28 -16.11
N ASN A 208 1.47 -29.40 -15.20
CA ASN A 208 1.32 -30.57 -14.34
C ASN A 208 0.11 -31.44 -14.74
N LYS A 209 0.34 -32.74 -14.97
CA LYS A 209 -0.74 -33.70 -15.34
C LYS A 209 -1.78 -33.91 -14.23
N ARG A 210 -1.40 -33.69 -12.96
CA ARG A 210 -2.28 -33.88 -11.78
C ARG A 210 -2.86 -32.54 -11.32
N ARG A 211 -3.87 -32.05 -12.05
CA ARG A 211 -4.55 -30.76 -11.81
C ARG A 211 -5.29 -30.67 -10.47
N THR A 212 -5.58 -31.81 -9.83
CA THR A 212 -6.31 -31.91 -8.56
C THR A 212 -5.58 -31.33 -7.35
N ILE A 213 -4.25 -31.38 -7.32
CA ILE A 213 -3.46 -30.85 -6.19
C ILE A 213 -3.59 -29.33 -6.08
N GLY A 214 -3.67 -28.63 -7.21
CA GLY A 214 -3.87 -27.18 -7.22
C GLY A 214 -5.23 -26.76 -6.67
N VAL A 215 -6.29 -27.53 -6.98
CA VAL A 215 -7.64 -27.30 -6.46
C VAL A 215 -7.69 -27.50 -4.94
N VAL A 216 -7.05 -28.56 -4.43
CA VAL A 216 -6.99 -28.83 -2.99
C VAL A 216 -6.23 -27.74 -2.22
N LEU A 217 -5.12 -27.23 -2.78
CA LEU A 217 -4.36 -26.14 -2.16
C LEU A 217 -5.15 -24.83 -2.12
N VAL A 218 -5.83 -24.46 -3.22
CA VAL A 218 -6.66 -23.26 -3.25
C VAL A 218 -7.85 -23.38 -2.30
N ALA A 219 -8.58 -24.49 -2.34
CA ALA A 219 -9.70 -24.74 -1.45
C ALA A 219 -9.25 -24.74 0.03
N GLY A 220 -8.16 -25.44 0.35
CA GLY A 220 -7.59 -25.48 1.70
C GLY A 220 -7.15 -24.10 2.20
N SER A 221 -6.56 -23.27 1.33
CA SER A 221 -6.14 -21.90 1.69
C SER A 221 -7.33 -21.00 1.98
N ILE A 222 -8.41 -21.10 1.20
CA ILE A 222 -9.67 -20.36 1.42
C ILE A 222 -10.30 -20.81 2.73
N THR A 223 -10.39 -22.12 2.99
CA THR A 223 -10.93 -22.67 4.24
C THR A 223 -10.12 -22.22 5.45
N ALA A 224 -8.79 -22.27 5.40
CA ALA A 224 -7.93 -21.82 6.48
C ALA A 224 -8.09 -20.30 6.75
N ALA A 225 -8.19 -19.49 5.70
CA ALA A 225 -8.41 -18.05 5.83
C ALA A 225 -9.78 -17.72 6.46
N LEU A 226 -10.83 -18.45 6.09
CA LEU A 226 -12.16 -18.31 6.69
C LEU A 226 -12.15 -18.71 8.17
N LEU A 227 -11.53 -19.83 8.51
CA LEU A 227 -11.43 -20.29 9.91
C LEU A 227 -10.62 -19.33 10.78
N ALA A 228 -9.50 -18.81 10.28
CA ALA A 228 -8.67 -17.85 11.00
C ALA A 228 -9.30 -16.45 11.09
N GLY A 229 -10.13 -16.06 10.11
CA GLY A 229 -10.85 -14.77 10.14
C GLY A 229 -12.14 -14.78 10.98
N LEU A 230 -12.64 -15.97 11.34
CA LEU A 230 -13.80 -16.18 12.21
C LEU A 230 -13.42 -16.44 13.68
N SER A 231 -12.13 -16.45 14.03
CA SER A 231 -11.60 -16.63 15.39
C SER A 231 -11.03 -15.34 15.96
#